data_AF-A0A3B8J7F0-F1
#
_entry.id   AF-A0A3B8J7F0-F1
#
_cell.length_a   1.000
_cell.length_b   1.000
_cell.length_c   1.000
_cell.angle_alpha   90.00
_cell.angle_beta   90.00
_cell.angle_gamma   90.00
#
_symmetry.space_group_name_H-M   'P 1'
#
loop_
_entity.id
_entity.type
_entity.pdbx_description
1 polymer ?
#
loop_
_entity_poly.entity_id
_entity_poly.type
_entity_poly.pdbx_seq_one_letter_code
_entity_poly.pdbx_strand_id
1 'polypeptide(L)'
;IKYCLELSETRALIFGPEFISRIEAILKDIPQIKPLFYAGENRPLFAESYDRLTANCSSEDPGIVITDDDDAAIYFSSGTTGFPKAILHTHKSLVSACYTEQMHHGQTRNDNFLCIPPLYHTGAKMHWFGS
;
A
#
# COMPACT_ATOMS: atom_id res chain seq x y z
N ILE A 1 8.71 -10.65 3.14
CA ILE A 1 8.51 -9.37 3.88
C ILE A 1 9.83 -8.64 4.00
N LYS A 2 10.78 -9.08 4.85
CA LYS A 2 12.11 -8.44 5.01
C LYS A 2 12.77 -8.01 3.69
N TYR A 3 12.98 -8.95 2.76
CA TYR A 3 13.57 -8.65 1.44
C TYR A 3 12.87 -7.50 0.70
N CYS A 4 11.54 -7.49 0.68
CA CYS A 4 10.78 -6.42 0.03
C CYS A 4 10.96 -5.09 0.76
N LEU A 5 10.92 -5.09 2.09
CA LEU A 5 11.12 -3.89 2.90
C LEU A 5 12.51 -3.27 2.69
N GLU A 6 13.54 -4.11 2.59
CA GLU A 6 14.91 -3.69 2.29
C GLU A 6 15.02 -3.13 0.88
N LEU A 7 14.47 -3.84 -0.12
CA LEU A 7 14.56 -3.42 -1.52
C LEU A 7 13.76 -2.15 -1.83
N SER A 8 12.67 -1.87 -1.12
CA SER A 8 11.92 -0.61 -1.23
C SER A 8 12.38 0.48 -0.27
N GLU A 9 13.49 0.27 0.45
CA GLU A 9 14.04 1.23 1.42
C GLU A 9 12.98 1.74 2.42
N THR A 10 12.10 0.83 2.86
CA THR A 10 10.91 1.19 3.63
C THR A 10 11.29 1.84 4.96
N ARG A 11 10.67 2.99 5.24
CA ARG A 11 10.90 3.72 6.51
C ARG A 11 9.84 3.46 7.58
N ALA A 12 8.60 3.21 7.18
CA ALA A 12 7.50 2.89 8.09
C ALA A 12 6.70 1.72 7.53
N LEU A 13 6.09 0.91 8.41
CA LEU A 13 5.31 -0.26 8.00
C LEU A 13 3.94 -0.22 8.66
N ILE A 14 2.88 -0.39 7.87
CA ILE A 14 1.51 -0.60 8.35
C ILE A 14 1.16 -2.08 8.13
N PHE A 15 0.63 -2.76 9.15
CA PHE A 15 0.23 -4.16 9.05
C PHE A 15 -1.00 -4.48 9.92
N GLY A 16 -1.71 -5.54 9.56
CA GLY A 16 -2.91 -6.03 10.25
C GLY A 16 -2.67 -7.28 11.11
N PRO A 17 -3.72 -7.78 11.79
CA PRO A 17 -3.65 -8.94 12.70
C PRO A 17 -3.04 -10.19 12.06
N GLU A 18 -3.25 -10.41 10.76
CA GLU A 18 -2.78 -11.58 10.01
C GLU A 18 -1.24 -11.63 9.90
N PHE A 19 -0.55 -10.52 10.17
CA PHE A 19 0.89 -10.40 9.99
C PHE A 19 1.68 -10.34 11.30
N ILE A 20 1.04 -10.33 12.48
CA ILE A 20 1.72 -10.14 13.77
C ILE A 20 2.93 -11.08 13.92
N SER A 21 2.71 -12.40 13.84
CA SER A 21 3.79 -13.37 14.02
C SER A 21 4.89 -13.27 12.95
N ARG A 22 4.53 -12.88 11.73
CA ARG A 22 5.48 -12.73 10.62
C ARG A 22 6.36 -11.49 10.78
N ILE A 23 5.80 -10.39 11.30
CA ILE A 23 6.56 -9.18 11.62
C ILE A 23 7.43 -9.43 12.85
N GLU A 24 6.87 -10.03 13.90
CA GLU A 24 7.61 -10.37 15.13
C GLU A 24 8.87 -11.19 14.84
N ALA A 25 8.77 -12.18 13.95
CA ALA A 25 9.89 -13.02 13.54
C ALA A 25 11.06 -12.26 12.90
N ILE A 26 10.82 -11.08 12.32
CA ILE A 26 11.85 -10.28 11.64
C ILE A 26 12.21 -8.97 12.36
N LEU A 27 11.59 -8.66 13.50
CA LEU A 27 11.77 -7.36 14.19
C LEU A 27 13.23 -6.98 14.43
N LYS A 28 14.06 -7.96 14.81
CA LYS A 28 15.50 -7.74 15.10
C LYS A 28 16.32 -7.43 13.85
N ASP A 29 15.81 -7.82 12.68
CA ASP A 29 16.46 -7.66 11.39
C ASP A 29 16.09 -6.35 10.69
N ILE A 30 15.02 -5.67 11.13
CA ILE A 30 14.53 -4.42 10.55
C ILE A 30 14.51 -3.24 11.55
N PRO A 31 15.54 -3.05 12.41
CA PRO A 31 15.51 -2.04 13.47
C PRO A 31 15.33 -0.59 12.96
N GLN A 32 15.69 -0.34 11.70
CA GLN A 32 15.58 0.95 11.01
C GLN A 32 14.15 1.31 10.58
N ILE A 33 13.23 0.34 10.49
CA ILE A 33 11.87 0.57 9.99
C ILE A 33 10.98 0.98 11.14
N LYS A 34 10.83 2.29 11.33
CA LYS A 34 10.00 2.89 12.37
C LYS A 34 9.35 4.19 11.86
N PRO A 35 8.08 4.42 12.22
CA PRO A 35 7.24 3.61 13.11
C PRO A 35 6.67 2.33 12.45
N LEU A 36 6.33 1.35 13.28
CA LEU A 36 5.50 0.20 12.92
C LEU A 36 4.07 0.51 13.36
N PHE A 37 3.14 0.65 12.42
CA PHE A 37 1.74 0.89 12.69
C PHE A 37 0.94 -0.41 12.57
N TYR A 38 0.07 -0.63 13.54
CA TYR A 38 -0.85 -1.75 13.58
C TYR A 38 -2.28 -1.26 13.36
N ALA A 39 -2.93 -1.80 12.33
CA ALA A 39 -4.32 -1.52 11.99
C ALA A 39 -5.19 -2.71 12.44
N GLY A 40 -5.99 -2.50 13.48
CA GLY A 40 -6.86 -3.53 14.07
C GLY A 40 -6.87 -3.51 15.60
N GLU A 41 -7.62 -4.45 16.17
CA GLU A 41 -7.73 -4.66 17.62
C GLU A 41 -6.60 -5.55 18.18
N ASN A 42 -6.42 -5.56 19.50
CA ASN A 42 -5.41 -6.36 20.20
C ASN A 42 -3.97 -6.08 19.72
N ARG A 43 -3.61 -4.80 19.67
CA ARG A 43 -2.30 -4.30 19.23
C ARG A 43 -1.13 -5.01 19.94
N PRO A 44 -0.12 -5.51 19.20
CA PRO A 44 1.09 -6.05 19.81
C PRO A 44 1.96 -4.94 20.41
N LEU A 45 2.69 -5.25 21.48
CA LEU A 45 3.48 -4.27 22.24
C LEU A 45 4.55 -3.54 21.41
N PHE A 46 5.04 -4.15 20.34
CA PHE A 46 6.13 -3.64 19.50
C PHE A 46 5.69 -2.62 18.42
N ALA A 47 4.37 -2.41 18.23
CA ALA A 47 3.84 -1.55 17.17
C ALA A 47 2.89 -0.49 17.75
N GLU A 48 2.70 0.63 17.07
CA GLU A 48 1.77 1.70 17.45
C GLU A 48 0.36 1.46 16.90
N SER A 49 -0.67 1.99 17.56
CA SER A 49 -2.05 1.91 17.04
C SER A 49 -2.23 2.92 15.93
N TYR A 50 -2.53 2.46 14.71
CA TYR A 50 -2.83 3.34 13.58
C TYR A 50 -4.02 4.25 13.88
N ASP A 51 -5.15 3.69 14.29
CA ASP A 51 -6.40 4.44 14.52
C ASP A 51 -6.25 5.51 15.61
N ARG A 52 -5.54 5.20 16.70
CA ARG A 52 -5.34 6.19 17.79
C ARG A 52 -4.44 7.34 17.36
N LEU A 53 -3.42 7.06 16.56
CA LEU A 53 -2.48 8.10 16.11
C LEU A 53 -3.10 9.00 15.05
N THR A 54 -3.96 8.46 14.19
CA THR A 54 -4.62 9.23 13.13
C THR A 54 -5.88 9.97 13.59
N ALA A 55 -6.47 9.59 14.73
CA ALA A 55 -7.72 10.17 15.24
C ALA A 55 -7.71 11.71 15.41
N ASN A 56 -6.54 12.31 15.65
CA ASN A 56 -6.39 13.76 15.83
C ASN A 56 -5.47 14.41 14.78
N CYS A 57 -5.18 13.69 13.69
CA CYS A 57 -4.45 14.29 12.57
C CYS A 57 -5.35 15.29 11.83
N SER A 58 -4.71 16.33 11.27
CA SER A 58 -5.41 17.30 10.43
C SER A 58 -5.98 16.62 9.19
N SER A 59 -7.21 16.99 8.81
CA SER A 59 -7.80 16.64 7.52
C SER A 59 -7.44 17.63 6.41
N GLU A 60 -6.71 18.70 6.74
CA GLU A 60 -6.26 19.70 5.78
C GLU A 60 -5.19 19.15 4.85
N ASP A 61 -5.20 19.64 3.61
CA ASP A 61 -4.15 19.36 2.63
C ASP A 61 -2.78 19.78 3.19
N PRO A 62 -1.78 18.88 3.26
CA PRO A 62 -0.44 19.23 3.72
C PRO A 62 0.29 20.22 2.79
N GLY A 63 -0.26 20.55 1.62
CA GLY A 63 0.27 21.55 0.70
C GLY A 63 1.56 21.11 0.01
N ILE A 64 1.80 19.80 -0.07
CA ILE A 64 2.96 19.23 -0.75
C ILE A 64 2.68 19.25 -2.25
N VAL A 65 3.52 19.96 -2.99
CA VAL A 65 3.45 19.97 -4.45
C VAL A 65 3.91 18.60 -4.97
N ILE A 66 3.03 17.97 -5.75
CA ILE A 66 3.26 16.67 -6.41
C ILE A 66 2.89 16.85 -7.89
N THR A 67 3.63 16.20 -8.77
CA THR A 67 3.43 16.18 -10.21
C THR A 67 3.15 14.76 -10.70
N ASP A 68 2.56 14.66 -11.89
CA ASP A 68 2.24 13.38 -12.53
C ASP A 68 3.47 12.50 -12.78
N ASP A 69 4.65 13.10 -12.94
CA ASP A 69 5.90 12.39 -13.21
C ASP A 69 6.62 11.94 -11.92
N ASP A 70 6.15 12.36 -10.74
CA ASP A 70 6.70 11.90 -9.46
C ASP A 70 6.36 10.43 -9.19
N ASP A 71 7.25 9.76 -8.46
CA ASP A 71 7.08 8.39 -7.99
C ASP A 71 5.90 8.27 -7.02
N ALA A 72 4.99 7.34 -7.29
CA ALA A 72 3.75 7.16 -6.54
C ALA A 72 3.67 5.85 -5.77
N ALA A 73 4.13 4.75 -6.37
CA ALA A 73 3.99 3.43 -5.77
C ALA A 73 5.06 2.43 -6.23
N ILE A 74 5.42 1.51 -5.34
CA ILE A 74 6.20 0.31 -5.67
C ILE A 74 5.30 -0.91 -5.53
N TYR A 75 5.15 -1.68 -6.60
CA TYR A 75 4.52 -2.99 -6.58
C TYR A 75 5.55 -4.10 -6.76
N PHE A 76 5.48 -5.13 -5.92
CA PHE A 76 6.33 -6.31 -6.05
C PHE A 76 5.63 -7.37 -6.90
N SER A 77 6.31 -7.85 -7.93
CA SER A 77 5.88 -9.02 -8.71
C SER A 77 6.76 -10.22 -8.36
N SER A 78 6.17 -11.42 -8.28
CA SER A 78 6.90 -12.65 -7.94
C SER A 78 7.90 -13.06 -9.02
N GLY A 79 7.68 -12.64 -10.27
CA GLY A 79 8.40 -13.17 -11.42
C GLY A 79 8.13 -14.68 -11.62
N THR A 80 8.68 -15.24 -12.68
CA THR A 80 8.66 -16.69 -12.94
C THR A 80 9.86 -17.41 -12.31
N THR A 81 10.93 -16.67 -12.02
CA THR A 81 12.17 -17.17 -11.39
C THR A 81 12.76 -16.09 -10.48
N GLY A 82 13.38 -16.52 -9.38
CA GLY A 82 14.14 -15.64 -8.49
C GLY A 82 13.31 -14.88 -7.45
N PHE A 83 13.89 -13.81 -6.93
CA PHE A 83 13.29 -12.96 -5.91
C PHE A 83 12.29 -11.96 -6.53
N PRO A 84 11.33 -11.44 -5.73
CA PRO A 84 10.40 -10.43 -6.21
C PRO A 84 11.10 -9.20 -6.80
N LYS A 85 10.53 -8.67 -7.89
CA LYS A 85 11.02 -7.46 -8.55
C LYS A 85 10.17 -6.27 -8.13
N ALA A 86 10.81 -5.17 -7.75
CA ALA A 86 10.16 -3.90 -7.46
C ALA A 86 9.84 -3.18 -8.78
N ILE A 87 8.57 -2.85 -8.99
CA ILE A 87 8.08 -2.08 -10.14
C ILE A 87 7.68 -0.72 -9.61
N LEU A 88 8.44 0.31 -10.01
CA LEU A 88 8.19 1.70 -9.63
C LEU A 88 7.20 2.33 -10.62
N HIS A 89 6.14 2.91 -10.07
CA HIS A 89 5.08 3.59 -10.80
C HIS A 89 5.10 5.08 -10.48
N THR A 90 4.97 5.91 -11.52
CA THR A 90 4.65 7.33 -11.36
C THR A 90 3.15 7.54 -11.18
N HIS A 91 2.75 8.72 -10.67
CA HIS A 91 1.35 9.11 -10.56
C HIS A 91 0.61 8.98 -11.91
N LYS A 92 1.22 9.46 -12.99
CA LYS A 92 0.70 9.36 -14.36
C LYS A 92 0.41 7.93 -14.79
N SER A 93 1.32 7.00 -14.48
CA SER A 93 1.16 5.60 -14.87
C SER A 93 -0.05 4.95 -14.18
N LEU A 94 -0.30 5.31 -12.91
CA LEU A 94 -1.46 4.84 -12.16
C LEU A 94 -2.75 5.44 -12.73
N VAL A 95 -2.79 6.75 -12.93
CA VAL A 95 -3.97 7.46 -13.47
C VAL A 95 -4.34 6.94 -14.87
N SER A 96 -3.34 6.65 -15.72
CA SER A 96 -3.59 6.04 -17.03
C SER A 96 -4.31 4.69 -16.93
N ALA A 97 -4.00 3.88 -15.94
CA ALA A 97 -4.70 2.63 -15.70
C ALA A 97 -6.14 2.87 -15.23
N CYS A 98 -6.37 3.87 -14.37
CA CYS A 98 -7.72 4.26 -13.93
C CYS A 98 -8.62 4.63 -15.12
N TYR A 99 -8.14 5.48 -16.02
CA TYR A 99 -8.92 5.86 -17.21
C TYR A 99 -9.20 4.68 -18.12
N THR A 100 -8.22 3.77 -18.29
CA THR A 100 -8.39 2.58 -19.12
C THR A 100 -9.48 1.66 -18.54
N GLU A 101 -9.44 1.42 -17.22
CA GLU A 101 -10.42 0.58 -16.53
C GLU A 101 -11.83 1.21 -16.56
N GLN A 102 -11.95 2.50 -16.24
CA GLN A 102 -13.23 3.20 -16.25
C GLN A 102 -13.86 3.17 -17.64
N MET A 103 -13.07 3.40 -18.69
CA MET A 103 -13.55 3.34 -20.08
C MET A 103 -13.93 1.93 -20.52
N HIS A 104 -13.22 0.91 -20.03
CA HIS A 104 -13.48 -0.49 -20.38
C HIS A 104 -14.78 -1.01 -19.76
N HIS A 105 -15.05 -0.68 -18.50
CA HIS A 105 -16.23 -1.18 -17.79
C HIS A 105 -17.42 -0.22 -17.81
N GLY A 106 -17.18 1.08 -18.04
CA GLY A 106 -18.22 2.11 -18.05
C GLY A 106 -18.85 2.36 -16.69
N GLN A 107 -18.13 2.12 -15.58
CA GLN A 107 -18.68 2.35 -14.25
C GLN A 107 -19.07 3.82 -14.04
N THR A 108 -20.14 3.99 -13.28
CA THR A 108 -20.67 5.28 -12.87
C THR A 108 -20.77 5.34 -11.35
N ARG A 109 -20.96 6.54 -10.81
CA ARG A 109 -21.17 6.76 -9.37
C ARG A 109 -22.45 6.09 -8.81
N ASN A 110 -23.32 5.57 -9.67
CA ASN A 110 -24.54 4.87 -9.27
C ASN A 110 -24.33 3.35 -9.14
N ASP A 111 -23.17 2.84 -9.55
CA ASP A 111 -22.85 1.41 -9.50
C ASP A 111 -22.24 1.03 -8.14
N ASN A 112 -22.39 -0.24 -7.77
CA ASN A 112 -21.68 -0.82 -6.62
C ASN A 112 -20.65 -1.82 -7.13
N PHE A 113 -19.37 -1.45 -7.04
CA PHE A 113 -18.27 -2.28 -7.51
C PHE A 113 -17.78 -3.24 -6.42
N LEU A 114 -17.91 -4.54 -6.66
CA LEU A 114 -17.37 -5.58 -5.77
C LEU A 114 -15.93 -5.94 -6.16
N CYS A 115 -14.95 -5.43 -5.42
CA CYS A 115 -13.56 -5.81 -5.58
C CYS A 115 -13.26 -7.13 -4.84
N ILE A 116 -13.27 -8.25 -5.57
CA ILE A 116 -12.96 -9.58 -5.04
C ILE A 116 -11.45 -9.78 -4.77
N PRO A 117 -10.54 -9.46 -5.71
CA PRO A 117 -9.12 -9.68 -5.48
C PRO A 117 -8.53 -8.69 -4.46
N PRO A 118 -7.43 -9.05 -3.78
CA PRO A 118 -6.82 -8.21 -2.76
C PRO A 118 -6.14 -6.97 -3.37
N LEU A 119 -6.26 -5.82 -2.69
CA LEU A 119 -5.76 -4.52 -3.19
C LEU A 119 -4.23 -4.42 -3.32
N TYR A 120 -3.46 -5.34 -2.76
CA TYR A 120 -2.01 -5.43 -2.99
C TYR A 120 -1.67 -6.01 -4.38
N HIS A 121 -2.64 -6.62 -5.06
CA HIS A 121 -2.50 -7.07 -6.44
C HIS A 121 -2.85 -5.92 -7.39
N THR A 122 -1.98 -5.61 -8.35
CA THR A 122 -2.15 -4.47 -9.26
C THR A 122 -3.50 -4.50 -9.99
N GLY A 123 -3.94 -5.67 -10.49
CA GLY A 123 -5.26 -5.79 -11.13
C GLY A 123 -6.42 -5.32 -10.26
N ALA A 124 -6.45 -5.73 -8.98
CA ALA A 124 -7.49 -5.28 -8.04
C ALA A 124 -7.43 -3.77 -7.80
N LYS A 125 -6.20 -3.25 -7.63
CA LYS A 125 -5.97 -1.84 -7.36
C LYS A 125 -6.45 -0.97 -8.52
N MET A 126 -6.13 -1.34 -9.76
CA MET A 126 -6.49 -0.54 -10.93
C MET A 126 -8.00 -0.56 -11.16
N HIS A 127 -8.67 -1.71 -10.97
CA HIS A 127 -10.13 -1.75 -10.99
C HIS A 127 -10.74 -0.85 -9.91
N TRP A 128 -10.19 -0.85 -8.69
CA TRP A 128 -10.66 0.01 -7.61
C TRP A 128 -10.43 1.50 -7.87
N PHE A 129 -9.33 1.88 -8.53
CA PHE A 129 -9.10 3.27 -8.88
C PHE A 129 -9.97 3.77 -10.04
N GLY A 130 -10.35 2.88 -10.97
CA GLY A 130 -11.18 3.21 -12.12
C GLY A 130 -12.69 3.13 -11.85
N SER A 131 -13.12 2.52 -10.75
CA SER A 131 -14.53 2.35 -10.36
C SER A 131 -15.18 3.63 -9.86
#